data_AF-D7FSG5-F1
#
_entry.id   AF-D7FSG5-F1
#
_cell.length_a   1.000
_cell.length_b   1.000
_cell.length_c   1.000
_cell.angle_alpha   90.00
_cell.angle_beta   90.00
_cell.angle_gamma   90.00
#
_symmetry.space_group_name_H-M   'P 1'
#
loop_
_entity.id
_entity.type
_entity.pdbx_description
1 polymer ?
#
loop_
_entity_poly.entity_id
_entity_poly.type
_entity_poly.pdbx_seq_one_letter_code
_entity_poly.pdbx_strand_id
1 'polypeptide(L)'
;MSKKSEVSEKSEESPSPSPPSPPSSRRRYYWLLVRADSSGAALDDVTPLVDARGDDRFVTVTLTDAGEKYALLVQQVEGDGGTVVAEQRVTIACKYVRRELRGLTMADRTGFFAAMRELYTVSLEEGRALYGDGFYDAKHMAAYHNTRDYCFHNGMHFLNAHAAFDLWIESNLQKINPKVSLPQWDYMLDAAHLGTGWGDSEIFGPDMFGSALGSPENQFQISDGWFSNISSVYDPAGDLLSADADISTNHNPYGFVGSTYNYQALPGVLRTSSYCGMQGVSEFSKCEVFVGCFEDNDSLYDWAVCMEHSVHASMHGMIGGGFDCNVNMAEFQEDNPQFSPELLTFTLQFLLANKWPSNSLMEDFNYCDEDCDVGQTDPCGCTCITDPFEWTDDAIYDFMEGAMETLQQRAHGDEFIDEDSSARHPLGFAQEGKRLDEESTMLLMRQLMVIGCEPGKVGAMSTGAAPLDPIFWALHAGFDKAQHILQLSPGYRDTYDFAWVDSESCDDMSGGKLDDLYPWTERMLGLGDGTELLTNADLVELLHPSNPQLPYVYEGFNKWGTCTDWDPCPECGDGSPAR
;
A
#
# COMPACT_ATOMS: atom_id res chain seq x y z
N MET A 1 99.27 31.19 -25.45
CA MET A 1 98.16 30.40 -24.90
C MET A 1 97.75 29.43 -26.01
N SER A 2 98.33 28.23 -26.17
CA SER A 2 98.20 26.97 -25.38
C SER A 2 96.75 26.72 -24.95
N LYS A 3 96.08 25.60 -25.28
CA LYS A 3 96.55 24.22 -25.50
C LYS A 3 95.54 23.37 -26.31
N LYS A 4 96.10 22.39 -27.04
CA LYS A 4 95.48 21.25 -27.76
C LYS A 4 94.91 20.17 -26.82
N SER A 5 93.98 19.35 -27.32
CA SER A 5 94.03 17.86 -27.44
C SER A 5 92.73 17.37 -28.08
N GLU A 6 92.68 16.77 -29.28
CA GLU A 6 92.94 15.36 -29.64
C GLU A 6 92.20 14.31 -28.78
N VAL A 7 91.49 13.37 -29.44
CA VAL A 7 91.56 11.89 -29.30
C VAL A 7 90.20 11.16 -29.53
N SER A 8 90.27 10.19 -30.47
CA SER A 8 89.63 8.85 -30.52
C SER A 8 88.16 8.66 -30.93
N GLU A 9 87.99 8.10 -32.14
CA GLU A 9 86.95 7.12 -32.45
C GLU A 9 87.06 5.90 -31.52
N LYS A 10 85.93 5.44 -30.99
CA LYS A 10 85.75 4.08 -30.46
C LYS A 10 84.40 3.56 -30.94
N SER A 11 84.44 2.41 -31.59
CA SER A 11 83.30 1.61 -32.01
C SER A 11 82.49 1.12 -30.79
N GLU A 12 81.20 1.43 -30.75
CA GLU A 12 80.25 0.78 -29.83
C GLU A 12 79.67 -0.47 -30.49
N GLU A 13 79.94 -1.62 -29.87
CA GLU A 13 79.30 -2.89 -30.15
C GLU A 13 77.80 -2.81 -29.82
N SER A 14 76.97 -3.36 -30.70
CA SER A 14 75.54 -3.50 -30.50
C SER A 14 75.22 -4.42 -29.31
N PRO A 15 74.28 -4.07 -28.41
CA PRO A 15 73.90 -4.94 -27.31
C PRO A 15 73.10 -6.15 -27.83
N SER A 16 73.48 -7.34 -27.36
CA SER A 16 72.76 -8.60 -27.58
C SER A 16 71.29 -8.49 -27.12
N PRO A 17 70.34 -9.15 -27.81
CA PRO A 17 68.93 -9.09 -27.46
C PRO A 17 68.69 -9.76 -26.10
N SER A 18 67.92 -9.08 -25.26
CA SER A 18 67.41 -9.62 -23.99
C SER A 18 66.60 -10.90 -24.22
N PRO A 19 66.63 -11.87 -23.29
CA PRO A 19 65.84 -13.09 -23.43
C PRO A 19 64.35 -12.75 -23.48
N PRO A 20 63.53 -13.52 -24.25
CA PRO A 20 62.10 -13.28 -24.32
C PRO A 20 61.50 -13.44 -22.92
N SER A 21 60.66 -12.47 -22.53
CA SER A 21 59.80 -12.59 -21.36
C SER A 21 59.02 -13.92 -21.44
N PRO A 22 58.85 -14.65 -20.31
CA PRO A 22 58.05 -15.87 -20.33
C PRO A 22 56.64 -15.55 -20.85
N PRO A 23 56.02 -16.46 -21.61
CA PRO A 23 54.66 -16.24 -22.09
C PRO A 23 53.77 -15.97 -20.88
N SER A 24 53.05 -14.84 -20.87
CA SER A 24 52.05 -14.58 -19.83
C SER A 24 51.13 -15.80 -19.77
N SER A 25 51.07 -16.47 -18.62
CA SER A 25 50.15 -17.58 -18.39
C SER A 25 48.76 -17.14 -18.84
N ARG A 26 48.21 -17.83 -19.84
CA ARG A 26 46.89 -17.50 -20.38
C ARG A 26 45.89 -17.82 -19.27
N ARG A 27 45.34 -16.78 -18.65
CA ARG A 27 44.37 -16.91 -17.56
C ARG A 27 43.03 -17.34 -18.15
N ARG A 28 42.46 -18.40 -17.60
CA ARG A 28 41.11 -18.86 -17.91
C ARG A 28 40.19 -18.64 -16.73
N TYR A 29 38.90 -18.58 -17.01
CA TYR A 29 37.86 -18.48 -16.00
C TYR A 29 36.99 -19.72 -16.05
N TYR A 30 36.57 -20.15 -14.87
CA TYR A 30 35.57 -21.17 -14.67
C TYR A 30 34.40 -20.54 -13.92
N TRP A 31 33.21 -20.67 -14.50
CA TRP A 31 31.96 -20.16 -13.97
C TRP A 31 31.07 -21.35 -13.67
N LEU A 32 30.67 -21.48 -12.41
CA LEU A 32 29.71 -22.49 -11.97
C LEU A 32 28.57 -21.77 -11.27
N LEU A 33 27.37 -21.84 -11.83
CA LEU A 33 26.15 -21.34 -11.21
C LEU A 33 25.20 -22.50 -10.98
N VAL A 34 24.83 -22.71 -9.73
CA VAL A 34 23.90 -23.76 -9.30
C VAL A 34 22.83 -23.13 -8.42
N ARG A 35 21.67 -23.79 -8.30
CA ARG A 35 20.69 -23.42 -7.27
C ARG A 35 21.31 -23.57 -5.88
N ALA A 36 20.84 -22.75 -4.96
CA ALA A 36 21.31 -22.74 -3.59
C ALA A 36 20.15 -22.95 -2.60
N ASP A 37 20.48 -23.49 -1.43
CA ASP A 37 19.53 -23.62 -0.33
C ASP A 37 19.23 -22.26 0.35
N SER A 38 18.38 -22.28 1.38
CA SER A 38 18.03 -21.09 2.15
C SER A 38 19.21 -20.45 2.89
N SER A 39 20.37 -21.11 3.03
CA SER A 39 21.61 -20.51 3.54
C SER A 39 22.47 -19.88 2.44
N GLY A 40 22.12 -20.10 1.17
CA GLY A 40 22.94 -19.70 0.01
C GLY A 40 24.04 -20.72 -0.33
N ALA A 41 24.04 -21.88 0.31
CA ALA A 41 24.96 -22.97 -0.04
C ALA A 41 24.48 -23.66 -1.31
N ALA A 42 25.43 -24.05 -2.17
CA ALA A 42 25.13 -24.81 -3.38
C ALA A 42 24.38 -26.10 -3.03
N LEU A 43 23.27 -26.37 -3.74
CA LEU A 43 22.59 -27.65 -3.64
C LEU A 43 23.43 -28.74 -4.31
N ASP A 44 23.63 -29.84 -3.60
CA ASP A 44 24.29 -31.04 -4.14
C ASP A 44 23.39 -31.70 -5.20
N ASP A 45 24.01 -32.36 -6.18
CA ASP A 45 23.34 -33.13 -7.24
C ASP A 45 22.37 -32.35 -8.17
N VAL A 46 22.42 -31.01 -8.18
CA VAL A 46 21.66 -30.17 -9.11
C VAL A 46 22.43 -29.90 -10.40
N THR A 47 21.76 -29.96 -11.55
CA THR A 47 22.36 -29.60 -12.84
C THR A 47 22.71 -28.10 -12.84
N PRO A 48 23.97 -27.71 -13.11
CA PRO A 48 24.35 -26.31 -13.15
C PRO A 48 23.62 -25.54 -14.24
N LEU A 49 23.15 -24.33 -13.91
CA LEU A 49 22.63 -23.37 -14.88
C LEU A 49 23.76 -22.82 -15.76
N VAL A 50 24.96 -22.73 -15.18
CA VAL A 50 26.19 -22.39 -15.90
C VAL A 50 27.28 -23.35 -15.45
N ASP A 51 27.94 -23.97 -16.41
CA ASP A 51 29.23 -24.67 -16.27
C ASP A 51 30.07 -24.28 -17.49
N ALA A 52 30.81 -23.17 -17.37
CA ALA A 52 31.54 -22.57 -18.48
C ALA A 52 33.03 -22.43 -18.16
N ARG A 53 33.88 -22.83 -19.11
CA ARG A 53 35.33 -22.67 -19.07
C ARG A 53 35.82 -21.95 -20.30
N GLY A 54 36.56 -20.87 -20.13
CA GLY A 54 37.06 -20.10 -21.28
C GLY A 54 38.08 -19.05 -20.94
N ASP A 55 38.60 -18.40 -21.97
CA ASP A 55 39.44 -17.20 -21.84
C ASP A 55 38.57 -15.96 -21.53
N ASP A 56 37.26 -16.05 -21.76
CA ASP A 56 36.31 -14.96 -21.55
C ASP A 56 36.09 -14.65 -20.07
N ARG A 57 36.13 -13.36 -19.75
CA ARG A 57 35.93 -12.84 -18.39
C ARG A 57 34.46 -12.68 -18.01
N PHE A 58 33.54 -13.10 -18.88
CA PHE A 58 32.12 -12.87 -18.74
C PHE A 58 31.34 -14.10 -19.19
N VAL A 59 30.23 -14.37 -18.49
CA VAL A 59 29.19 -15.30 -18.92
C VAL A 59 27.85 -14.59 -18.78
N THR A 60 26.92 -14.86 -19.70
CA THR A 60 25.55 -14.36 -19.63
C THR A 60 24.63 -15.51 -19.29
N VAL A 61 23.80 -15.32 -18.28
CA VAL A 61 22.78 -16.27 -17.84
C VAL A 61 21.48 -15.51 -17.62
N THR A 62 20.36 -16.12 -17.97
CA THR A 62 19.02 -15.62 -17.64
C THR A 62 18.48 -16.49 -16.52
N LEU A 63 18.17 -15.86 -15.39
CA LEU A 63 17.46 -16.51 -14.28
C LEU A 63 15.96 -16.36 -14.52
N THR A 64 15.19 -17.44 -14.38
CA THR A 64 13.75 -17.44 -14.67
C THR A 64 12.89 -17.68 -13.44
N ASP A 65 13.50 -18.14 -12.35
CA ASP A 65 12.78 -18.50 -11.13
C ASP A 65 13.05 -17.41 -10.09
N ALA A 66 12.08 -16.50 -9.94
CA ALA A 66 12.11 -15.44 -8.93
C ALA A 66 11.89 -16.02 -7.52
N GLY A 67 12.43 -15.37 -6.49
CA GLY A 67 12.48 -15.88 -5.11
C GLY A 67 13.54 -16.96 -4.87
N GLU A 68 14.15 -17.51 -5.94
CA GLU A 68 15.19 -18.53 -5.82
C GLU A 68 16.58 -17.94 -5.60
N LYS A 69 17.40 -18.70 -4.88
CA LYS A 69 18.82 -18.43 -4.67
C LYS A 69 19.70 -19.25 -5.60
N TYR A 70 20.83 -18.65 -5.95
CA TYR A 70 21.87 -19.28 -6.75
C TYR A 70 23.24 -19.03 -6.12
N ALA A 71 24.07 -20.07 -6.08
CA ALA A 71 25.46 -19.97 -5.69
C ALA A 71 26.31 -19.86 -6.95
N LEU A 72 26.93 -18.70 -7.14
CA LEU A 72 27.91 -18.46 -8.20
C LEU A 72 29.32 -18.69 -7.65
N LEU A 73 30.03 -19.64 -8.23
CA LEU A 73 31.46 -19.84 -8.07
C LEU A 73 32.18 -19.33 -9.31
N VAL A 74 33.14 -18.43 -9.12
CA VAL A 74 34.04 -17.93 -10.17
C VAL A 74 35.46 -18.30 -9.78
N GLN A 75 36.14 -19.07 -10.63
CA GLN A 75 37.54 -19.41 -10.44
C GLN A 75 38.38 -18.87 -11.59
N GLN A 76 39.49 -18.22 -11.28
CA GLN A 76 40.55 -17.93 -12.24
C GLN A 76 41.58 -19.06 -12.18
N VAL A 77 41.91 -19.62 -13.34
CA VAL A 77 42.78 -20.78 -13.48
C VAL A 77 43.97 -20.45 -14.37
N GLU A 78 45.17 -20.87 -13.97
CA GLU A 78 46.39 -20.73 -14.77
C GLU A 78 46.67 -21.95 -15.66
N GLY A 79 46.82 -21.70 -16.96
CA GLY A 79 47.25 -22.68 -17.95
C GLY A 79 46.23 -23.79 -18.23
N ASP A 80 46.60 -24.71 -19.13
CA ASP A 80 45.75 -25.86 -19.50
C ASP A 80 45.68 -26.95 -18.40
N GLY A 81 46.42 -26.76 -17.30
CA GLY A 81 46.68 -27.75 -16.23
C GLY A 81 46.07 -27.47 -14.86
N GLY A 82 45.29 -26.39 -14.67
CA GLY A 82 44.23 -26.39 -13.65
C GLY A 82 44.51 -25.79 -12.27
N THR A 83 45.57 -24.99 -12.05
CA THR A 83 45.75 -24.35 -10.73
C THR A 83 44.81 -23.15 -10.59
N VAL A 84 43.88 -23.22 -9.63
CA VAL A 84 43.05 -22.07 -9.23
C VAL A 84 43.94 -21.04 -8.56
N VAL A 85 44.02 -19.84 -9.14
CA VAL A 85 44.82 -18.71 -8.63
C VAL A 85 43.97 -17.64 -7.94
N ALA A 86 42.66 -17.63 -8.21
CA ALA A 86 41.69 -16.84 -7.47
C ALA A 86 40.33 -17.56 -7.50
N GLU A 87 39.58 -17.43 -6.41
CA GLU A 87 38.22 -17.95 -6.28
C GLU A 87 37.35 -16.87 -5.63
N GLN A 88 36.12 -16.71 -6.14
CA GLN A 88 35.09 -15.92 -5.50
C GLN A 88 33.79 -16.72 -5.49
N ARG A 89 33.06 -16.61 -4.37
CA ARG A 89 31.69 -17.12 -4.24
C ARG A 89 30.76 -15.93 -4.03
N VAL A 90 29.62 -15.96 -4.73
CA VAL A 90 28.60 -14.92 -4.66
C VAL A 90 27.25 -15.60 -4.61
N THR A 91 26.39 -15.17 -3.69
CA THR A 91 24.98 -15.56 -3.68
C THR A 91 24.20 -14.58 -4.53
N ILE A 92 23.38 -15.09 -5.44
CA ILE A 92 22.52 -14.31 -6.33
C ILE A 92 21.08 -14.66 -6.00
N ALA A 93 20.22 -13.65 -5.91
CA ALA A 93 18.76 -13.82 -5.85
C ALA A 93 18.13 -13.26 -7.13
N CYS A 94 17.17 -13.99 -7.69
CA CYS A 94 16.32 -13.46 -8.76
C CYS A 94 15.05 -12.89 -8.13
N LYS A 95 14.74 -11.62 -8.35
CA LYS A 95 13.58 -10.95 -7.76
C LYS A 95 12.87 -10.10 -8.81
N TYR A 96 11.55 -9.96 -8.67
CA TYR A 96 10.77 -8.96 -9.41
C TYR A 96 11.15 -7.56 -8.96
N VAL A 97 10.91 -6.58 -9.83
CA VAL A 97 11.13 -5.17 -9.51
C VAL A 97 9.76 -4.48 -9.52
N ARG A 98 9.32 -4.01 -8.35
CA ARG A 98 8.16 -3.13 -8.21
C ARG A 98 8.58 -1.70 -8.61
N ARG A 99 7.77 -1.06 -9.45
CA ARG A 99 8.05 0.24 -10.05
C ARG A 99 6.88 1.18 -9.88
N GLU A 100 7.15 2.47 -10.00
CA GLU A 100 6.08 3.47 -10.10
C GLU A 100 5.26 3.22 -11.38
N LEU A 101 3.93 3.28 -11.25
CA LEU A 101 2.97 2.87 -12.27
C LEU A 101 3.09 3.65 -13.60
N ARG A 102 3.37 4.96 -13.56
CA ARG A 102 3.58 5.82 -14.74
C ARG A 102 4.93 5.57 -15.40
N GLY A 103 5.89 5.06 -14.62
CA GLY A 103 7.21 4.62 -15.10
C GLY A 103 7.20 3.30 -15.87
N LEU A 104 6.10 2.53 -15.84
CA LEU A 104 6.01 1.26 -16.56
C LEU A 104 6.03 1.46 -18.09
N THR A 105 6.61 0.50 -18.80
CA THR A 105 6.44 0.45 -20.25
C THR A 105 4.99 0.15 -20.61
N MET A 106 4.55 0.56 -21.80
CA MET A 106 3.19 0.24 -22.26
C MET A 106 2.89 -1.27 -22.24
N ALA A 107 3.89 -2.10 -22.55
CA ALA A 107 3.74 -3.56 -22.54
C ALA A 107 3.56 -4.09 -21.11
N ASP A 108 4.35 -3.62 -20.15
CA ASP A 108 4.26 -4.05 -18.75
C ASP A 108 2.95 -3.56 -18.13
N ARG A 109 2.57 -2.30 -18.37
CA ARG A 109 1.31 -1.71 -17.90
C ARG A 109 0.09 -2.46 -18.44
N THR A 110 0.07 -2.76 -19.74
CA THR A 110 -1.00 -3.56 -20.36
C THR A 110 -1.05 -4.97 -19.79
N GLY A 111 0.12 -5.60 -19.59
CA GLY A 111 0.21 -6.94 -19.01
C GLY A 111 -0.32 -7.00 -17.57
N PHE A 112 0.00 -5.99 -16.76
CA PHE A 112 -0.49 -5.84 -15.39
C PHE A 112 -2.01 -5.66 -15.35
N PHE A 113 -2.56 -4.65 -16.06
CA PHE A 113 -4.00 -4.40 -16.05
C PHE A 113 -4.82 -5.55 -16.65
N ALA A 114 -4.29 -6.26 -17.65
CA ALA A 114 -4.93 -7.47 -18.18
C ALA A 114 -4.99 -8.60 -17.14
N ALA A 115 -3.88 -8.88 -16.44
CA ALA A 115 -3.85 -9.90 -15.39
C ALA A 115 -4.75 -9.53 -14.20
N MET A 116 -4.75 -8.25 -13.80
CA MET A 116 -5.62 -7.76 -12.74
C MET A 116 -7.09 -7.85 -13.13
N ARG A 117 -7.46 -7.47 -14.36
CA ARG A 117 -8.84 -7.62 -14.83
C ARG A 117 -9.29 -9.08 -14.80
N GLU A 118 -8.45 -10.01 -15.24
CA GLU A 118 -8.72 -11.45 -15.16
C GLU A 118 -8.98 -11.87 -13.70
N LEU A 119 -8.10 -11.48 -12.77
CA LEU A 119 -8.19 -11.79 -11.34
C LEU A 119 -9.49 -11.30 -10.68
N TYR A 120 -10.05 -10.20 -11.17
CA TYR A 120 -11.33 -9.64 -10.69
C TYR A 120 -12.58 -10.21 -11.37
N THR A 121 -12.43 -10.86 -12.52
CA THR A 121 -13.57 -11.32 -13.34
C THR A 121 -13.74 -12.84 -13.32
N VAL A 122 -12.64 -13.59 -13.18
CA VAL A 122 -12.68 -15.04 -13.03
C VAL A 122 -13.26 -15.43 -11.67
N SER A 123 -14.04 -16.51 -11.63
CA SER A 123 -14.49 -17.08 -10.36
C SER A 123 -13.37 -17.90 -9.71
N LEU A 124 -13.41 -18.09 -8.40
CA LEU A 124 -12.46 -18.97 -7.70
C LEU A 124 -12.39 -20.39 -8.31
N GLU A 125 -13.54 -21.00 -8.64
CA GLU A 125 -13.58 -22.35 -9.23
C GLU A 125 -12.88 -22.37 -10.59
N GLU A 126 -13.23 -21.43 -11.47
CA GLU A 126 -12.62 -21.33 -12.80
C GLU A 126 -11.13 -20.98 -12.71
N GLY A 127 -10.77 -20.06 -11.82
CA GLY A 127 -9.39 -19.64 -11.60
C GLY A 127 -8.52 -20.77 -11.06
N ARG A 128 -9.02 -21.59 -10.12
CA ARG A 128 -8.31 -22.79 -9.66
C ARG A 128 -8.14 -23.83 -10.78
N ALA A 129 -9.15 -23.99 -11.64
CA ALA A 129 -9.04 -24.87 -12.79
C ALA A 129 -8.00 -24.40 -13.83
N LEU A 130 -7.85 -23.08 -14.02
CA LEU A 130 -6.92 -22.49 -15.00
C LEU A 130 -5.50 -22.31 -14.45
N TYR A 131 -5.39 -21.87 -13.20
CA TYR A 131 -4.15 -21.35 -12.59
C TYR A 131 -3.65 -22.20 -11.41
N GLY A 132 -4.37 -23.28 -11.08
CA GLY A 132 -4.01 -24.27 -10.07
C GLY A 132 -4.71 -24.05 -8.72
N ASP A 133 -4.75 -25.11 -7.91
CA ASP A 133 -5.52 -25.18 -6.65
C ASP A 133 -5.23 -24.05 -5.64
N GLY A 134 -4.03 -23.45 -5.70
CA GLY A 134 -3.64 -22.33 -4.83
C GLY A 134 -4.07 -20.94 -5.32
N PHE A 135 -4.91 -20.86 -6.36
CA PHE A 135 -5.44 -19.59 -6.86
C PHE A 135 -6.55 -19.03 -5.96
N TYR A 136 -6.55 -17.72 -5.78
CA TYR A 136 -7.61 -16.92 -5.17
C TYR A 136 -8.00 -15.77 -6.11
N ASP A 137 -9.30 -15.49 -6.23
CA ASP A 137 -9.79 -14.33 -6.97
C ASP A 137 -9.81 -13.06 -6.09
N ALA A 138 -9.97 -11.89 -6.71
CA ALA A 138 -10.00 -10.63 -5.97
C ALA A 138 -11.20 -10.51 -5.00
N LYS A 139 -12.30 -11.25 -5.26
CA LYS A 139 -13.51 -11.21 -4.42
C LYS A 139 -13.25 -11.84 -3.06
N HIS A 140 -12.52 -12.95 -3.03
CA HIS A 140 -12.11 -13.58 -1.78
C HIS A 140 -11.14 -12.68 -1.00
N MET A 141 -10.18 -12.05 -1.68
CA MET A 141 -9.25 -11.13 -1.01
C MET A 141 -9.95 -9.90 -0.42
N ALA A 142 -10.92 -9.32 -1.15
CA ALA A 142 -11.74 -8.23 -0.62
C ALA A 142 -12.60 -8.66 0.58
N ALA A 143 -13.14 -9.88 0.56
CA ALA A 143 -13.90 -10.43 1.68
C ALA A 143 -13.01 -10.72 2.91
N TYR A 144 -11.78 -11.20 2.70
CA TYR A 144 -10.77 -11.36 3.75
C TYR A 144 -10.46 -10.02 4.40
N HIS A 145 -10.17 -8.98 3.61
CA HIS A 145 -9.89 -7.65 4.15
C HIS A 145 -11.08 -7.05 4.91
N ASN A 146 -12.31 -7.42 4.53
CA ASN A 146 -13.56 -6.99 5.16
C ASN A 146 -14.01 -7.88 6.34
N THR A 147 -13.16 -8.80 6.81
CA THR A 147 -13.45 -9.71 7.93
C THR A 147 -13.66 -8.98 9.26
N ARG A 148 -14.30 -9.66 10.21
CA ARG A 148 -14.37 -9.25 11.64
C ARG A 148 -13.39 -10.03 12.53
N ASP A 149 -12.78 -11.07 11.99
CA ASP A 149 -11.99 -12.02 12.79
C ASP A 149 -10.52 -11.60 12.93
N TYR A 150 -10.08 -10.70 12.04
CA TYR A 150 -8.72 -10.18 12.00
C TYR A 150 -8.68 -8.65 11.90
N CYS A 151 -7.71 -8.06 12.63
CA CYS A 151 -7.40 -6.65 12.63
C CYS A 151 -6.28 -6.37 11.62
N PHE A 152 -6.51 -5.42 10.71
CA PHE A 152 -5.52 -5.00 9.72
C PHE A 152 -5.18 -3.52 9.78
N HIS A 153 -5.67 -2.80 10.79
CA HIS A 153 -5.65 -1.34 10.89
C HIS A 153 -5.53 -0.88 12.34
N ASN A 154 -5.13 0.38 12.53
CA ASN A 154 -4.97 1.08 13.81
C ASN A 154 -3.88 0.44 14.69
N GLY A 155 -2.67 0.29 14.13
CA GLY A 155 -1.50 -0.18 14.88
C GLY A 155 -0.35 -0.62 13.98
N MET A 156 0.78 -1.03 14.58
CA MET A 156 1.99 -1.45 13.84
C MET A 156 1.76 -2.59 12.84
N HIS A 157 0.75 -3.41 13.10
CA HIS A 157 0.36 -4.54 12.28
C HIS A 157 -0.25 -4.13 10.92
N PHE A 158 -0.70 -2.88 10.77
CA PHE A 158 -1.24 -2.31 9.52
C PHE A 158 -0.31 -2.58 8.33
N LEU A 159 0.98 -2.27 8.49
CA LEU A 159 1.95 -2.37 7.39
C LEU A 159 2.27 -3.82 7.04
N ASN A 160 2.42 -4.68 8.04
CA ASN A 160 2.64 -6.12 7.82
C ASN A 160 1.45 -6.76 7.11
N ALA A 161 0.23 -6.45 7.54
CA ALA A 161 -0.99 -6.98 6.95
C ALA A 161 -1.13 -6.55 5.49
N HIS A 162 -0.94 -5.27 5.19
CA HIS A 162 -1.07 -4.76 3.81
C HIS A 162 0.05 -5.26 2.89
N ALA A 163 1.29 -5.39 3.38
CA ALA A 163 2.37 -6.02 2.62
C ALA A 163 2.12 -7.52 2.35
N ALA A 164 1.51 -8.25 3.30
CA ALA A 164 1.08 -9.63 3.09
C ALA A 164 -0.04 -9.72 2.05
N PHE A 165 -1.03 -8.83 2.10
CA PHE A 165 -2.06 -8.69 1.08
C PHE A 165 -1.46 -8.39 -0.32
N ASP A 166 -0.49 -7.49 -0.40
CA ASP A 166 0.23 -7.16 -1.65
C ASP A 166 0.98 -8.36 -2.22
N LEU A 167 1.63 -9.18 -1.37
CA LEU A 167 2.23 -10.44 -1.81
C LEU A 167 1.18 -11.46 -2.28
N TRP A 168 0.05 -11.54 -1.58
CA TRP A 168 -1.02 -12.48 -1.93
C TRP A 168 -1.63 -12.14 -3.29
N ILE A 169 -1.95 -10.86 -3.56
CA ILE A 169 -2.44 -10.42 -4.87
C ILE A 169 -1.36 -10.62 -5.95
N GLU A 170 -0.10 -10.24 -5.68
CA GLU A 170 0.99 -10.34 -6.64
C GLU A 170 1.27 -11.80 -7.03
N SER A 171 1.28 -12.72 -6.06
CA SER A 171 1.48 -14.14 -6.33
C SER A 171 0.37 -14.73 -7.21
N ASN A 172 -0.88 -14.29 -7.05
CA ASN A 172 -2.01 -14.72 -7.88
C ASN A 172 -1.97 -14.07 -9.27
N LEU A 173 -1.59 -12.80 -9.39
CA LEU A 173 -1.33 -12.14 -10.67
C LEU A 173 -0.24 -12.88 -11.47
N GLN A 174 0.80 -13.37 -10.80
CA GLN A 174 1.89 -14.10 -11.44
C GLN A 174 1.50 -15.51 -11.91
N LYS A 175 0.48 -16.14 -11.30
CA LYS A 175 -0.11 -17.38 -11.84
C LYS A 175 -0.81 -17.12 -13.18
N ILE A 176 -1.40 -15.93 -13.36
CA ILE A 176 -2.04 -15.50 -14.61
C ILE A 176 -0.99 -15.07 -15.63
N ASN A 177 -0.02 -14.25 -15.22
CA ASN A 177 1.05 -13.74 -16.06
C ASN A 177 2.37 -13.64 -15.27
N PRO A 178 3.33 -14.58 -15.45
CA PRO A 178 4.57 -14.62 -14.66
C PRO A 178 5.56 -13.49 -14.98
N LYS A 179 5.17 -12.49 -15.78
CA LYS A 179 6.01 -11.31 -16.05
C LYS A 179 5.60 -10.09 -15.25
N VAL A 180 4.42 -10.11 -14.61
CA VAL A 180 3.92 -8.93 -13.91
C VAL A 180 4.44 -8.88 -12.48
N SER A 181 4.71 -7.66 -12.03
CA SER A 181 4.92 -7.32 -10.63
C SER A 181 3.89 -6.28 -10.21
N LEU A 182 3.65 -6.16 -8.92
CA LEU A 182 2.77 -5.13 -8.38
C LEU A 182 3.44 -3.75 -8.51
N PRO A 183 2.87 -2.80 -9.25
CA PRO A 183 3.37 -1.43 -9.28
C PRO A 183 2.91 -0.66 -8.04
N GLN A 184 3.59 0.44 -7.75
CA GLN A 184 3.18 1.41 -6.75
C GLN A 184 2.67 2.70 -7.41
N TRP A 185 1.68 3.35 -6.81
CA TRP A 185 1.17 4.66 -7.19
C TRP A 185 1.73 5.74 -6.27
N ASP A 186 2.60 6.60 -6.82
CA ASP A 186 3.08 7.79 -6.13
C ASP A 186 2.03 8.91 -6.27
N TYR A 187 1.03 8.90 -5.38
CA TYR A 187 -0.06 9.88 -5.37
C TYR A 187 0.40 11.26 -4.88
N MET A 188 1.57 11.36 -4.22
CA MET A 188 2.13 12.63 -3.79
C MET A 188 2.51 13.51 -5.00
N LEU A 189 2.77 12.91 -6.17
CA LEU A 189 2.88 13.63 -7.43
C LEU A 189 1.56 14.31 -7.82
N ASP A 190 0.43 13.61 -7.64
CA ASP A 190 -0.90 14.16 -7.93
C ASP A 190 -1.25 15.26 -6.93
N ALA A 191 -0.95 15.05 -5.64
CA ALA A 191 -1.11 16.06 -4.61
C ALA A 191 -0.35 17.36 -4.95
N ALA A 192 0.92 17.23 -5.35
CA ALA A 192 1.77 18.38 -5.64
C ALA A 192 1.39 19.11 -6.93
N HIS A 193 0.93 18.39 -7.96
CA HIS A 193 0.64 18.96 -9.28
C HIS A 193 -0.81 19.37 -9.49
N LEU A 194 -1.75 18.67 -8.85
CA LEU A 194 -3.19 18.85 -9.05
C LEU A 194 -3.90 19.38 -7.79
N GLY A 195 -3.33 19.17 -6.60
CA GLY A 195 -3.95 19.57 -5.33
C GLY A 195 -5.36 18.99 -5.19
N THR A 196 -6.36 19.87 -5.06
CA THR A 196 -7.78 19.50 -4.99
C THR A 196 -8.33 18.91 -6.29
N GLY A 197 -7.61 19.06 -7.41
CA GLY A 197 -7.92 18.46 -8.71
C GLY A 197 -7.34 17.05 -8.91
N TRP A 198 -6.95 16.34 -7.85
CA TRP A 198 -6.32 15.00 -7.92
C TRP A 198 -7.10 13.99 -8.78
N GLY A 199 -8.42 14.15 -8.93
CA GLY A 199 -9.26 13.31 -9.79
C GLY A 199 -8.90 13.39 -11.28
N ASP A 200 -8.19 14.44 -11.71
CA ASP A 200 -7.70 14.61 -13.08
C ASP A 200 -6.38 13.84 -13.35
N SER A 201 -5.88 13.07 -12.38
CA SER A 201 -4.67 12.26 -12.54
C SER A 201 -4.78 11.27 -13.70
N GLU A 202 -3.69 11.08 -14.44
CA GLU A 202 -3.62 10.07 -15.51
C GLU A 202 -3.86 8.64 -15.02
N ILE A 203 -3.68 8.39 -13.72
CA ILE A 203 -3.96 7.11 -13.06
C ILE A 203 -5.45 6.74 -13.17
N PHE A 204 -6.31 7.75 -13.22
CA PHE A 204 -7.75 7.64 -13.46
C PHE A 204 -8.12 7.73 -14.96
N GLY A 205 -7.14 7.58 -15.85
CA GLY A 205 -7.37 7.55 -17.28
C GLY A 205 -8.07 6.26 -17.76
N PRO A 206 -8.70 6.30 -18.95
CA PRO A 206 -9.42 5.16 -19.52
C PRO A 206 -8.49 4.00 -19.96
N ASP A 207 -7.19 4.21 -20.04
CA ASP A 207 -6.18 3.16 -20.26
C ASP A 207 -5.54 2.64 -18.96
N MET A 208 -6.01 3.12 -17.80
CA MET A 208 -5.60 2.73 -16.45
C MET A 208 -6.83 2.36 -15.59
N PHE A 209 -6.99 2.93 -14.39
CA PHE A 209 -8.02 2.51 -13.44
C PHE A 209 -9.43 3.01 -13.78
N GLY A 210 -9.60 3.85 -14.80
CA GLY A 210 -10.85 4.52 -15.10
C GLY A 210 -11.10 5.73 -14.20
N SER A 211 -12.14 6.49 -14.53
CA SER A 211 -12.46 7.79 -13.94
C SER A 211 -12.42 7.77 -12.41
N ALA A 212 -11.86 8.83 -11.82
CA ALA A 212 -11.82 9.04 -10.38
C ALA A 212 -13.22 9.27 -9.81
N LEU A 213 -14.12 9.81 -10.63
CA LEU A 213 -15.44 10.28 -10.25
C LEU A 213 -16.47 9.66 -11.19
N GLY A 214 -17.31 8.78 -10.64
CA GLY A 214 -18.54 8.37 -11.32
C GLY A 214 -19.56 9.51 -11.32
N SER A 215 -20.62 9.38 -12.11
CA SER A 215 -21.61 10.45 -12.27
C SER A 215 -22.80 10.24 -11.32
N PRO A 216 -23.41 11.30 -10.75
CA PRO A 216 -24.62 11.14 -9.95
C PRO A 216 -25.75 10.40 -10.69
N GLU A 217 -25.84 10.57 -12.01
CA GLU A 217 -26.85 9.94 -12.86
C GLU A 217 -26.74 8.40 -12.91
N ASN A 218 -25.54 7.84 -12.71
CA ASN A 218 -25.33 6.39 -12.61
C ASN A 218 -24.99 5.95 -11.18
N GLN A 219 -25.29 6.80 -10.20
CA GLN A 219 -24.99 6.59 -8.78
C GLN A 219 -23.50 6.33 -8.54
N PHE A 220 -22.66 7.13 -9.18
CA PHE A 220 -21.21 7.18 -9.00
C PHE A 220 -20.44 5.92 -9.39
N GLN A 221 -21.05 5.02 -10.16
CA GLN A 221 -20.33 3.87 -10.72
C GLN A 221 -19.34 4.34 -11.80
N ILE A 222 -18.12 3.81 -11.77
CA ILE A 222 -17.15 4.07 -12.85
C ILE A 222 -17.64 3.39 -14.13
N SER A 223 -17.49 4.06 -15.28
CA SER A 223 -18.06 3.60 -16.55
C SER A 223 -17.02 3.44 -17.68
N ASP A 224 -15.74 3.65 -17.37
CA ASP A 224 -14.61 3.56 -18.28
C ASP A 224 -13.41 2.85 -17.60
N GLY A 225 -12.27 2.80 -18.28
CA GLY A 225 -11.09 2.10 -17.78
C GLY A 225 -11.17 0.57 -17.93
N TRP A 226 -10.11 -0.10 -17.47
CA TRP A 226 -10.00 -1.57 -17.49
C TRP A 226 -11.04 -2.27 -16.60
N PHE A 227 -11.65 -1.51 -15.69
CA PHE A 227 -12.42 -2.02 -14.56
C PHE A 227 -13.88 -1.56 -14.55
N SER A 228 -14.34 -0.89 -15.61
CA SER A 228 -15.73 -0.48 -15.83
C SER A 228 -16.77 -1.60 -15.73
N ASN A 229 -16.37 -2.85 -15.85
CA ASN A 229 -17.25 -4.01 -15.79
C ASN A 229 -17.00 -4.92 -14.58
N ILE A 230 -16.19 -4.48 -13.61
CA ILE A 230 -16.02 -5.19 -12.34
C ILE A 230 -17.28 -5.02 -11.51
N SER A 231 -17.70 -6.13 -10.92
CA SER A 231 -18.85 -6.13 -10.04
C SER A 231 -18.49 -6.15 -8.55
N SER A 232 -19.23 -5.42 -7.74
CA SER A 232 -19.34 -5.63 -6.29
C SER A 232 -19.65 -7.10 -5.97
N VAL A 233 -19.30 -7.52 -4.76
CA VAL A 233 -19.46 -8.92 -4.34
C VAL A 233 -20.80 -9.09 -3.65
N TYR A 234 -21.71 -9.79 -4.32
CA TYR A 234 -23.01 -10.17 -3.78
C TYR A 234 -22.93 -11.59 -3.19
N ASP A 235 -23.09 -11.70 -1.88
CA ASP A 235 -22.99 -12.94 -1.10
C ASP A 235 -24.06 -12.96 0.01
N PRO A 236 -25.35 -13.03 -0.34
CA PRO A 236 -26.43 -13.01 0.65
C PRO A 236 -26.49 -14.28 1.50
N ALA A 237 -25.79 -15.35 1.11
CA ALA A 237 -25.73 -16.59 1.87
C ALA A 237 -24.62 -16.58 2.93
N GLY A 238 -23.67 -15.65 2.83
CA GLY A 238 -22.50 -15.57 3.69
C GLY A 238 -21.58 -16.78 3.54
N ASP A 239 -21.56 -17.42 2.37
CA ASP A 239 -20.83 -18.67 2.14
C ASP A 239 -19.58 -18.50 1.28
N LEU A 240 -19.24 -17.26 0.88
CA LEU A 240 -18.05 -16.95 0.09
C LEU A 240 -16.76 -17.47 0.73
N LEU A 241 -16.62 -17.32 2.05
CA LEU A 241 -15.44 -17.78 2.81
C LEU A 241 -15.68 -19.12 3.53
N SER A 242 -16.78 -19.83 3.23
CA SER A 242 -17.16 -21.05 3.96
C SER A 242 -16.15 -22.20 3.86
N ALA A 243 -15.30 -22.20 2.83
CA ALA A 243 -14.20 -23.17 2.70
C ALA A 243 -13.07 -22.92 3.70
N ASP A 244 -12.93 -21.69 4.17
CA ASP A 244 -11.94 -21.22 5.12
C ASP A 244 -12.63 -21.10 6.49
N ALA A 245 -13.02 -22.26 7.05
CA ALA A 245 -14.03 -22.49 8.10
C ALA A 245 -14.02 -21.61 9.38
N ASP A 246 -13.03 -20.73 9.54
CA ASP A 246 -12.81 -19.85 10.68
C ASP A 246 -12.76 -18.35 10.28
N ILE A 247 -13.17 -17.99 9.06
CA ILE A 247 -13.18 -16.59 8.58
C ILE A 247 -14.59 -16.19 8.11
N SER A 248 -15.10 -15.12 8.71
CA SER A 248 -16.33 -14.44 8.34
C SER A 248 -16.03 -13.13 7.60
N THR A 249 -17.02 -12.59 6.90
CA THR A 249 -16.93 -11.26 6.28
C THR A 249 -18.17 -10.45 6.59
N ASN A 250 -18.03 -9.13 6.65
CA ASN A 250 -19.19 -8.26 6.81
C ASN A 250 -20.03 -8.22 5.53
N HIS A 251 -21.35 -8.12 5.71
CA HIS A 251 -22.27 -7.76 4.65
C HIS A 251 -23.09 -6.56 5.08
N ASN A 252 -23.51 -5.78 4.09
CA ASN A 252 -24.57 -4.80 4.29
C ASN A 252 -25.95 -5.47 4.25
N PRO A 253 -27.05 -4.74 4.56
CA PRO A 253 -28.39 -5.32 4.66
C PRO A 253 -28.92 -5.91 3.34
N TYR A 254 -28.32 -5.55 2.21
CA TYR A 254 -28.66 -6.13 0.91
C TYR A 254 -27.91 -7.43 0.61
N GLY A 255 -26.96 -7.85 1.45
CA GLY A 255 -26.14 -9.05 1.22
C GLY A 255 -24.91 -8.81 0.34
N PHE A 256 -24.48 -7.57 0.13
CA PHE A 256 -23.19 -7.28 -0.50
C PHE A 256 -22.07 -7.29 0.54
N VAL A 257 -20.91 -7.85 0.19
CA VAL A 257 -19.69 -7.75 1.01
C VAL A 257 -19.29 -6.29 1.10
N GLY A 258 -19.27 -5.79 2.33
CA GLY A 258 -19.08 -4.39 2.66
C GLY A 258 -19.45 -4.13 4.11
N SER A 259 -19.43 -2.87 4.52
CA SER A 259 -19.77 -2.51 5.90
C SER A 259 -21.27 -2.62 6.19
N THR A 260 -21.59 -3.04 7.42
CA THR A 260 -22.97 -3.35 7.86
C THR A 260 -23.96 -2.20 7.74
N TYR A 261 -23.49 -0.96 7.84
CA TYR A 261 -24.37 0.22 7.73
C TYR A 261 -24.17 1.00 6.43
N ASN A 262 -23.57 0.37 5.40
CA ASN A 262 -23.51 0.94 4.05
C ASN A 262 -24.68 0.45 3.20
N TYR A 263 -25.74 1.26 3.08
CA TYR A 263 -26.98 0.91 2.36
C TYR A 263 -26.88 0.99 0.83
N GLN A 264 -25.73 0.60 0.30
CA GLN A 264 -25.45 0.52 -1.13
C GLN A 264 -25.95 -0.84 -1.66
N ALA A 265 -26.61 -0.87 -2.82
CA ALA A 265 -27.05 -2.11 -3.47
C ALA A 265 -26.62 -2.18 -4.94
N LEU A 266 -25.50 -1.53 -5.28
CA LEU A 266 -25.08 -1.34 -6.66
C LEU A 266 -24.01 -2.35 -7.05
N PRO A 267 -24.16 -2.93 -8.26
CA PRO A 267 -23.32 -4.03 -8.67
C PRO A 267 -21.96 -3.59 -9.17
N GLY A 268 -21.64 -2.32 -9.40
CA GLY A 268 -20.35 -1.88 -9.95
C GLY A 268 -19.43 -1.20 -8.92
N VAL A 269 -18.17 -0.96 -9.30
CA VAL A 269 -17.22 -0.15 -8.50
C VAL A 269 -17.68 1.32 -8.49
N LEU A 270 -17.68 1.94 -7.31
CA LEU A 270 -18.13 3.31 -7.10
C LEU A 270 -16.96 4.17 -6.65
N ARG A 271 -16.82 5.34 -7.26
CA ARG A 271 -15.89 6.37 -6.82
C ARG A 271 -16.54 7.73 -6.89
N THR A 272 -16.39 8.52 -5.84
CA THR A 272 -16.88 9.89 -5.79
C THR A 272 -16.09 10.68 -4.78
N SER A 273 -15.86 11.95 -5.10
CA SER A 273 -15.37 12.94 -4.16
C SER A 273 -16.51 13.82 -3.63
N SER A 274 -17.76 13.38 -3.76
CA SER A 274 -18.89 14.07 -3.17
C SER A 274 -19.03 13.72 -1.70
N TYR A 275 -19.36 14.71 -0.87
CA TYR A 275 -19.66 14.58 0.54
C TYR A 275 -21.07 15.13 0.77
N CYS A 276 -22.08 14.28 0.61
CA CYS A 276 -23.48 14.65 0.79
C CYS A 276 -23.93 15.86 -0.04
N GLY A 277 -23.61 15.84 -1.34
CA GLY A 277 -23.98 16.91 -2.27
C GLY A 277 -22.93 18.02 -2.40
N MET A 278 -21.99 18.13 -1.45
CA MET A 278 -20.82 19.01 -1.62
C MET A 278 -19.74 18.32 -2.43
N GLN A 279 -18.99 19.11 -3.19
CA GLN A 279 -17.76 18.67 -3.83
C GLN A 279 -16.60 18.73 -2.83
N GLY A 280 -15.85 17.64 -2.71
CA GLY A 280 -14.63 17.57 -1.93
C GLY A 280 -13.60 18.59 -2.35
N VAL A 281 -13.00 19.26 -1.36
CA VAL A 281 -11.91 20.23 -1.56
C VAL A 281 -10.62 19.82 -0.86
N SER A 282 -10.54 18.58 -0.37
CA SER A 282 -9.31 18.01 0.19
C SER A 282 -8.34 17.60 -0.92
N GLU A 283 -7.05 17.72 -0.64
CA GLU A 283 -5.97 17.16 -1.45
C GLU A 283 -5.38 15.92 -0.78
N PHE A 284 -4.70 15.05 -1.55
CA PHE A 284 -3.95 13.95 -0.97
C PHE A 284 -2.73 14.48 -0.20
N SER A 285 -2.20 13.66 0.71
CA SER A 285 -1.00 14.01 1.46
C SER A 285 0.18 14.27 0.51
N LYS A 286 0.91 15.35 0.78
CA LYS A 286 2.11 15.74 0.01
C LYS A 286 3.35 15.07 0.56
N CYS A 287 4.44 15.11 -0.21
CA CYS A 287 5.69 14.45 0.17
C CYS A 287 6.31 15.01 1.45
N GLU A 288 6.05 16.27 1.81
CA GLU A 288 6.54 16.85 3.05
C GLU A 288 5.94 16.17 4.29
N VAL A 289 4.65 15.80 4.25
CA VAL A 289 4.00 15.05 5.33
C VAL A 289 4.58 13.65 5.43
N PHE A 290 4.77 12.98 4.29
CA PHE A 290 5.42 11.67 4.22
C PHE A 290 6.83 11.70 4.81
N VAL A 291 7.66 12.67 4.41
CA VAL A 291 9.03 12.84 4.93
C VAL A 291 9.00 13.19 6.41
N GLY A 292 8.07 14.05 6.85
CA GLY A 292 7.86 14.38 8.26
C GLY A 292 7.63 13.14 9.12
N CYS A 293 6.86 12.16 8.65
CA CYS A 293 6.70 10.90 9.38
C CYS A 293 8.05 10.21 9.68
N PHE A 294 9.04 10.29 8.78
CA PHE A 294 10.39 9.75 9.03
C PHE A 294 11.28 10.65 9.89
N GLU A 295 11.17 11.96 9.76
CA GLU A 295 12.10 12.90 10.40
C GLU A 295 11.66 13.30 11.82
N ASP A 296 10.36 13.28 12.09
CA ASP A 296 9.76 13.74 13.34
C ASP A 296 9.52 12.60 14.37
N ASN A 297 9.74 11.35 13.98
CA ASN A 297 9.57 10.17 14.83
C ASN A 297 10.89 9.39 14.98
N ASP A 298 11.01 8.65 16.08
CA ASP A 298 12.18 7.81 16.39
C ASP A 298 11.80 6.38 16.82
N SER A 299 10.54 5.98 16.64
CA SER A 299 10.05 4.62 16.89
C SER A 299 9.26 4.09 15.69
N LEU A 300 9.28 2.77 15.48
CA LEU A 300 8.46 2.11 14.46
C LEU A 300 6.97 2.32 14.73
N TYR A 301 6.57 2.37 16.00
CA TYR A 301 5.18 2.60 16.40
C TYR A 301 4.70 3.99 15.96
N ASP A 302 5.37 5.05 16.38
CA ASP A 302 4.92 6.43 16.08
C ASP A 302 4.98 6.71 14.57
N TRP A 303 5.99 6.17 13.88
CA TRP A 303 6.05 6.24 12.42
C TRP A 303 4.90 5.51 11.74
N ALA A 304 4.57 4.27 12.17
CA ALA A 304 3.46 3.51 11.58
C ALA A 304 2.11 4.22 11.77
N VAL A 305 1.88 4.77 12.98
CA VAL A 305 0.70 5.59 13.30
C VAL A 305 0.65 6.84 12.40
N CYS A 306 1.76 7.53 12.21
CA CYS A 306 1.85 8.68 11.29
C CYS A 306 1.51 8.30 9.85
N MET A 307 2.07 7.19 9.35
CA MET A 307 1.82 6.71 7.98
C MET A 307 0.37 6.31 7.77
N GLU A 308 -0.24 5.61 8.71
CA GLU A 308 -1.65 5.21 8.62
C GLU A 308 -2.58 6.42 8.69
N HIS A 309 -2.44 7.30 9.68
CA HIS A 309 -3.42 8.36 9.90
C HIS A 309 -3.19 9.63 9.08
N SER A 310 -1.94 9.98 8.79
CA SER A 310 -1.61 11.25 8.13
C SER A 310 -1.32 11.13 6.64
N VAL A 311 -0.99 9.92 6.18
CA VAL A 311 -0.55 9.69 4.79
C VAL A 311 -1.54 8.80 4.05
N HIS A 312 -2.13 7.79 4.70
CA HIS A 312 -3.04 6.81 4.09
C HIS A 312 -4.53 7.13 4.26
N ALA A 313 -5.01 7.30 5.49
CA ALA A 313 -6.43 7.14 5.84
C ALA A 313 -7.38 8.08 5.07
N SER A 314 -6.94 9.30 4.76
CA SER A 314 -7.76 10.29 4.05
C SER A 314 -8.14 9.82 2.64
N MET A 315 -7.26 9.09 1.95
CA MET A 315 -7.45 8.67 0.56
C MET A 315 -8.68 7.77 0.39
N HIS A 316 -8.91 6.88 1.35
CA HIS A 316 -10.06 5.98 1.40
C HIS A 316 -11.39 6.73 1.39
N GLY A 317 -11.52 7.74 2.25
CA GLY A 317 -12.68 8.64 2.28
C GLY A 317 -12.81 9.50 1.03
N MET A 318 -11.69 9.95 0.46
CA MET A 318 -11.68 10.84 -0.72
C MET A 318 -12.09 10.14 -2.02
N ILE A 319 -11.73 8.86 -2.18
CA ILE A 319 -12.08 8.08 -3.36
C ILE A 319 -13.47 7.46 -3.21
N GLY A 320 -13.83 7.00 -2.01
CA GLY A 320 -15.12 6.37 -1.75
C GLY A 320 -16.29 7.35 -1.63
N GLY A 321 -16.05 8.54 -1.05
CA GLY A 321 -17.03 9.60 -0.85
C GLY A 321 -18.35 9.15 -0.21
N GLY A 322 -19.36 10.02 -0.25
CA GLY A 322 -20.64 9.82 0.42
C GLY A 322 -21.80 10.49 -0.29
N PHE A 323 -22.89 9.74 -0.49
CA PHE A 323 -24.06 10.16 -1.26
C PHE A 323 -25.35 9.54 -0.73
N ASP A 324 -26.49 9.93 -1.32
CA ASP A 324 -27.83 9.57 -0.84
C ASP A 324 -28.03 9.86 0.66
N CYS A 325 -27.51 11.01 1.11
CA CYS A 325 -27.59 11.45 2.50
C CYS A 325 -28.96 12.03 2.84
N ASN A 326 -29.34 11.98 4.12
CA ASN A 326 -30.55 12.62 4.63
C ASN A 326 -30.51 14.17 4.58
N VAL A 327 -29.31 14.75 4.44
CA VAL A 327 -29.08 16.19 4.34
C VAL A 327 -28.22 16.50 3.11
N ASN A 328 -28.63 17.54 2.36
CA ASN A 328 -27.80 18.12 1.31
C ASN A 328 -26.88 19.18 1.94
N MET A 329 -25.59 18.84 2.06
CA MET A 329 -24.62 19.72 2.68
C MET A 329 -24.24 20.93 1.84
N ALA A 330 -24.47 20.89 0.52
CA ALA A 330 -24.29 22.07 -0.32
C ALA A 330 -25.39 23.11 -0.05
N GLU A 331 -26.63 22.66 0.15
CA GLU A 331 -27.75 23.53 0.56
C GLU A 331 -27.52 24.07 1.98
N PHE A 332 -27.11 23.20 2.92
CA PHE A 332 -26.75 23.63 4.28
C PHE A 332 -25.69 24.73 4.26
N GLN A 333 -24.66 24.59 3.43
CA GLN A 333 -23.62 25.62 3.28
C GLN A 333 -24.17 26.92 2.67
N GLU A 334 -25.03 26.84 1.66
CA GLU A 334 -25.66 28.03 1.06
C GLU A 334 -26.46 28.83 2.10
N ASP A 335 -27.20 28.13 2.96
CA ASP A 335 -27.97 28.72 4.05
C ASP A 335 -27.09 29.19 5.23
N ASN A 336 -25.88 28.63 5.35
CA ASN A 336 -24.93 28.90 6.43
C ASN A 336 -23.54 29.28 5.87
N PRO A 337 -23.42 30.43 5.17
CA PRO A 337 -22.19 30.82 4.46
C PRO A 337 -21.01 31.13 5.40
N GLN A 338 -21.22 31.10 6.71
CA GLN A 338 -20.15 31.17 7.70
C GLN A 338 -19.25 29.93 7.69
N PHE A 339 -19.72 28.77 7.23
CA PHE A 339 -18.91 27.55 7.18
C PHE A 339 -18.18 27.42 5.84
N SER A 340 -16.85 27.25 5.90
CA SER A 340 -16.05 27.07 4.70
C SER A 340 -16.24 25.65 4.10
N PRO A 341 -16.08 25.47 2.77
CA PRO A 341 -16.10 24.14 2.17
C PRO A 341 -15.07 23.18 2.79
N GLU A 342 -13.90 23.69 3.16
CA GLU A 342 -12.81 22.91 3.74
C GLU A 342 -13.20 22.33 5.11
N LEU A 343 -13.77 23.14 6.02
CA LEU A 343 -14.23 22.67 7.32
C LEU A 343 -15.34 21.61 7.18
N LEU A 344 -16.32 21.87 6.30
CA LEU A 344 -17.44 20.95 6.13
C LEU A 344 -17.00 19.63 5.49
N THR A 345 -16.14 19.67 4.46
CA THR A 345 -15.65 18.44 3.82
C THR A 345 -14.73 17.65 4.74
N PHE A 346 -13.90 18.31 5.56
CA PHE A 346 -13.09 17.67 6.59
C PHE A 346 -13.94 16.87 7.60
N THR A 347 -14.96 17.51 8.17
CA THR A 347 -15.86 16.87 9.16
C THR A 347 -16.69 15.76 8.55
N LEU A 348 -17.18 15.92 7.31
CA LEU A 348 -17.93 14.88 6.62
C LEU A 348 -17.04 13.69 6.28
N GLN A 349 -15.81 13.89 5.80
CA GLN A 349 -14.89 12.80 5.51
C GLN A 349 -14.65 11.91 6.73
N PHE A 350 -14.54 12.50 7.93
CA PHE A 350 -14.48 11.75 9.18
C PHE A 350 -15.74 10.91 9.41
N LEU A 351 -16.94 11.49 9.23
CA LEU A 351 -18.18 10.71 9.35
C LEU A 351 -18.19 9.53 8.36
N LEU A 352 -17.90 9.79 7.09
CA LEU A 352 -17.97 8.78 6.03
C LEU A 352 -16.99 7.62 6.21
N ALA A 353 -15.74 7.92 6.58
CA ALA A 353 -14.68 6.91 6.66
C ALA A 353 -14.64 6.19 8.02
N ASN A 354 -15.04 6.86 9.11
CA ASN A 354 -14.82 6.34 10.46
C ASN A 354 -16.10 6.00 11.22
N LYS A 355 -17.24 6.64 10.91
CA LYS A 355 -18.45 6.54 11.75
C LYS A 355 -19.62 5.89 11.04
N TRP A 356 -19.89 6.26 9.80
CA TRP A 356 -20.99 5.73 9.00
C TRP A 356 -20.92 4.22 8.76
N PRO A 357 -19.80 3.63 8.33
CA PRO A 357 -19.77 2.22 7.97
C PRO A 357 -20.12 1.29 9.15
N SER A 358 -19.84 1.75 10.38
CA SER A 358 -20.14 1.06 11.64
C SER A 358 -21.34 1.62 12.41
N ASN A 359 -21.97 2.70 11.94
CA ASN A 359 -22.97 3.49 12.68
C ASN A 359 -22.53 3.96 14.08
N SER A 360 -21.22 4.01 14.33
CA SER A 360 -20.66 4.21 15.68
C SER A 360 -20.82 5.62 16.25
N LEU A 361 -21.30 6.59 15.48
CA LEU A 361 -21.63 7.90 16.03
C LEU A 361 -23.01 7.93 16.66
N MET A 362 -24.03 7.30 16.06
CA MET A 362 -25.45 7.50 16.42
C MET A 362 -26.20 6.18 16.67
N GLU A 363 -25.48 5.07 16.97
CA GLU A 363 -26.05 3.72 17.12
C GLU A 363 -27.21 3.63 18.12
N ASP A 364 -27.17 4.37 19.24
CA ASP A 364 -28.22 4.36 20.26
C ASP A 364 -29.43 5.26 19.91
N PHE A 365 -29.35 5.99 18.79
CA PHE A 365 -30.26 7.07 18.43
C PHE A 365 -30.94 6.88 17.07
N ASN A 366 -30.79 5.71 16.46
CA ASN A 366 -31.49 5.34 15.24
C ASN A 366 -32.06 3.92 15.28
N TYR A 367 -33.00 3.66 14.37
CA TYR A 367 -33.45 2.33 14.02
C TYR A 367 -32.98 2.03 12.60
N CYS A 368 -32.28 0.91 12.40
CA CYS A 368 -31.67 0.52 11.14
C CYS A 368 -32.23 -0.80 10.63
N ASP A 369 -32.50 -0.89 9.34
CA ASP A 369 -32.93 -2.14 8.70
C ASP A 369 -31.76 -3.13 8.63
N GLU A 370 -31.97 -4.36 9.11
CA GLU A 370 -30.94 -5.41 9.12
C GLU A 370 -30.94 -6.26 7.84
N ASP A 371 -32.10 -6.37 7.17
CA ASP A 371 -32.31 -7.20 5.99
C ASP A 371 -33.11 -6.43 4.93
N CYS A 372 -32.58 -6.34 3.70
CA CYS A 372 -33.18 -5.63 2.59
C CYS A 372 -33.10 -6.41 1.28
N ASP A 373 -34.14 -6.30 0.47
CA ASP A 373 -34.22 -6.94 -0.84
C ASP A 373 -33.66 -6.03 -1.93
N VAL A 374 -32.75 -6.57 -2.76
CA VAL A 374 -32.22 -5.85 -3.92
C VAL A 374 -33.37 -5.48 -4.88
N GLY A 375 -33.52 -4.17 -5.14
CA GLY A 375 -34.56 -3.64 -6.01
C GLY A 375 -35.94 -3.47 -5.35
N GLN A 376 -36.02 -3.55 -4.02
CA GLN A 376 -37.24 -3.22 -3.30
C GLN A 376 -37.68 -1.77 -3.54
N THR A 377 -38.98 -1.52 -3.39
CA THR A 377 -39.56 -0.18 -3.55
C THR A 377 -39.57 0.62 -2.26
N ASP A 378 -39.63 -0.06 -1.12
CA ASP A 378 -39.64 0.58 0.18
C ASP A 378 -38.20 1.01 0.53
N PRO A 379 -38.00 2.20 1.12
CA PRO A 379 -36.67 2.65 1.50
C PRO A 379 -36.09 1.71 2.55
N CYS A 380 -34.84 1.31 2.35
CA CYS A 380 -34.02 0.60 3.32
C CYS A 380 -32.96 1.57 3.85
N GLY A 381 -32.78 1.63 5.15
CA GLY A 381 -31.85 2.57 5.77
C GLY A 381 -31.95 2.61 7.28
N CYS A 382 -31.35 3.65 7.84
CA CYS A 382 -31.58 4.04 9.23
C CYS A 382 -32.57 5.21 9.30
N THR A 383 -33.39 5.24 10.36
CA THR A 383 -34.29 6.33 10.70
C THR A 383 -33.92 6.88 12.07
N CYS A 384 -33.78 8.19 12.17
CA CYS A 384 -33.44 8.83 13.44
C CYS A 384 -34.63 8.81 14.41
N ILE A 385 -34.38 8.44 15.68
CA ILE A 385 -35.42 8.43 16.73
C ILE A 385 -35.27 9.60 17.72
N THR A 386 -34.31 10.48 17.47
CA THR A 386 -34.05 11.70 18.23
C THR A 386 -33.99 12.91 17.29
N ASP A 387 -34.14 14.11 17.85
CA ASP A 387 -33.86 15.36 17.15
C ASP A 387 -32.74 16.09 17.88
N PRO A 388 -31.50 16.11 17.35
CA PRO A 388 -30.39 16.85 17.94
C PRO A 388 -30.67 18.35 18.15
N PHE A 389 -31.60 18.96 17.40
CA PHE A 389 -31.97 20.36 17.58
C PHE A 389 -32.82 20.63 18.82
N GLU A 390 -33.46 19.60 19.38
CA GLU A 390 -34.19 19.70 20.65
C GLU A 390 -33.29 19.53 21.88
N TRP A 391 -32.00 19.19 21.68
CA TRP A 391 -31.04 19.01 22.76
C TRP A 391 -30.42 20.35 23.19
N THR A 392 -30.12 20.46 24.49
CA THR A 392 -29.38 21.61 25.03
C THR A 392 -27.93 21.60 24.55
N ASP A 393 -27.29 22.76 24.46
CA ASP A 393 -25.88 22.87 24.03
C ASP A 393 -24.94 21.99 24.85
N ASP A 394 -25.10 21.93 26.18
CA ASP A 394 -24.27 21.07 27.02
C ASP A 394 -24.43 19.59 26.66
N ALA A 395 -25.65 19.13 26.35
CA ALA A 395 -25.88 17.73 25.96
C ALA A 395 -25.29 17.40 24.59
N ILE A 396 -25.29 18.36 23.65
CA ILE A 396 -24.65 18.20 22.34
C ILE A 396 -23.13 18.16 22.48
N TYR A 397 -22.57 19.06 23.28
CA TYR A 397 -21.14 19.09 23.52
C TYR A 397 -20.66 17.81 24.22
N ASP A 398 -21.29 17.42 25.33
CA ASP A 398 -20.95 16.21 26.08
C ASP A 398 -21.00 14.95 25.18
N PHE A 399 -21.92 14.92 24.21
CA PHE A 399 -22.03 13.83 23.24
C PHE A 399 -20.92 13.87 22.18
N MET A 400 -20.62 15.05 21.63
CA MET A 400 -19.68 15.20 20.52
C MET A 400 -18.21 15.33 20.97
N GLU A 401 -17.92 15.55 22.25
CA GLU A 401 -16.57 15.84 22.76
C GLU A 401 -15.54 14.80 22.28
N GLY A 402 -15.79 13.50 22.47
CA GLY A 402 -14.86 12.46 22.01
C GLY A 402 -14.69 12.40 20.49
N ALA A 403 -15.73 12.74 19.72
CA ALA A 403 -15.62 12.86 18.26
C ALA A 403 -14.77 14.08 17.86
N MET A 404 -14.87 15.19 18.61
CA MET A 404 -14.05 16.38 18.41
C MET A 404 -12.58 16.15 18.75
N GLU A 405 -12.30 15.42 19.83
CA GLU A 405 -10.93 14.98 20.18
C GLU A 405 -10.34 14.13 19.06
N THR A 406 -11.13 13.17 18.55
CA THR A 406 -10.69 12.33 17.43
C THR A 406 -10.43 13.17 16.17
N LEU A 407 -11.32 14.11 15.85
CA LEU A 407 -11.14 15.02 14.71
C LEU A 407 -9.87 15.86 14.85
N GLN A 408 -9.59 16.41 16.03
CA GLN A 408 -8.41 17.22 16.28
C GLN A 408 -7.11 16.44 16.06
N GLN A 409 -7.10 15.15 16.38
CA GLN A 409 -5.92 14.28 16.25
C GLN A 409 -5.67 13.75 14.82
N ARG A 410 -6.60 13.97 13.89
CA ARG A 410 -6.41 13.60 12.48
C ARG A 410 -5.41 14.56 11.81
N ALA A 411 -4.87 14.14 10.67
CA ALA A 411 -4.12 15.06 9.82
C ALA A 411 -4.93 16.33 9.50
N HIS A 412 -4.30 17.48 9.71
CA HIS A 412 -4.90 18.82 9.59
C HIS A 412 -6.03 19.11 10.58
N GLY A 413 -6.24 18.26 11.58
CA GLY A 413 -7.32 18.42 12.56
C GLY A 413 -7.18 19.66 13.43
N ASP A 414 -5.94 20.06 13.73
CA ASP A 414 -5.60 21.28 14.46
C ASP A 414 -5.91 22.57 13.67
N GLU A 415 -6.04 22.49 12.35
CA GLU A 415 -6.51 23.61 11.52
C GLU A 415 -8.03 23.84 11.65
N PHE A 416 -8.78 22.78 11.99
CA PHE A 416 -10.24 22.77 12.01
C PHE A 416 -10.87 22.61 13.40
N ILE A 417 -10.08 22.29 14.43
CA ILE A 417 -10.53 22.09 15.81
C ILE A 417 -9.60 22.84 16.77
N ASP A 418 -10.11 23.91 17.39
CA ASP A 418 -9.38 24.75 18.34
C ASP A 418 -9.83 24.48 19.78
N GLU A 419 -8.87 24.47 20.70
CA GLU A 419 -9.12 24.26 22.14
C GLU A 419 -8.93 25.58 22.92
N ASP A 420 -9.99 26.04 23.58
CA ASP A 420 -9.96 27.15 24.53
C ASP A 420 -10.42 26.68 25.91
N SER A 421 -9.45 26.33 26.77
CA SER A 421 -9.71 25.90 28.16
C SER A 421 -10.48 26.92 29.03
N SER A 422 -10.64 28.17 28.58
CA SER A 422 -11.42 29.19 29.29
C SER A 422 -12.87 29.31 28.79
N ALA A 423 -13.18 28.71 27.64
CA ALA A 423 -14.53 28.65 27.10
C ALA A 423 -15.41 27.67 27.91
N ARG A 424 -16.73 27.83 27.80
CA ARG A 424 -17.69 26.90 28.42
C ARG A 424 -17.53 25.48 27.86
N HIS A 425 -17.38 25.41 26.54
CA HIS A 425 -17.12 24.21 25.76
C HIS A 425 -15.70 24.32 25.20
N PRO A 426 -14.70 23.62 25.76
CA PRO A 426 -13.30 23.80 25.39
C PRO A 426 -13.00 23.58 23.90
N LEU A 427 -13.49 22.49 23.32
CA LEU A 427 -13.29 22.20 21.90
C LEU A 427 -14.32 22.94 21.04
N GLY A 428 -13.86 23.56 19.96
CA GLY A 428 -14.73 24.21 18.98
C GLY A 428 -14.18 24.10 17.57
N PHE A 429 -15.06 24.23 16.57
CA PHE A 429 -14.62 24.25 15.18
C PHE A 429 -13.84 25.53 14.89
N ALA A 430 -12.84 25.41 14.03
CA ALA A 430 -12.02 26.50 13.55
C ALA A 430 -11.94 26.48 12.02
N GLN A 431 -11.67 27.64 11.45
CA GLN A 431 -11.35 27.79 10.04
C GLN A 431 -10.56 29.09 9.87
N GLU A 432 -9.68 29.15 8.87
CA GLU A 432 -8.84 30.32 8.59
C GLU A 432 -8.06 30.82 9.83
N GLY A 433 -7.63 29.89 10.70
CA GLY A 433 -6.90 30.17 11.94
C GLY A 433 -7.73 30.87 13.02
N LYS A 434 -9.06 30.75 12.98
CA LYS A 434 -9.96 31.31 13.98
C LYS A 434 -11.01 30.30 14.41
N ARG A 435 -11.20 30.19 15.73
CA ARG A 435 -12.32 29.48 16.34
C ARG A 435 -13.65 30.16 15.99
N LEU A 436 -14.64 29.34 15.63
CA LEU A 436 -16.02 29.78 15.42
C LEU A 436 -16.67 30.14 16.77
N ASP A 437 -17.75 30.93 16.71
CA ASP A 437 -18.54 31.20 17.91
C ASP A 437 -19.30 29.94 18.40
N GLU A 438 -19.77 30.00 19.65
CA GLU A 438 -20.45 28.87 20.30
C GLU A 438 -21.72 28.46 19.57
N GLU A 439 -22.50 29.42 19.04
CA GLU A 439 -23.72 29.16 18.26
C GLU A 439 -23.41 28.38 16.98
N SER A 440 -22.40 28.81 16.22
CA SER A 440 -21.96 28.15 14.99
C SER A 440 -21.37 26.77 15.26
N THR A 441 -20.61 26.63 16.36
CA THR A 441 -20.04 25.34 16.77
C THR A 441 -21.16 24.34 17.09
N MET A 442 -22.11 24.77 17.91
CA MET A 442 -23.28 23.99 18.33
C MET A 442 -24.20 23.62 17.16
N LEU A 443 -24.36 24.52 16.19
CA LEU A 443 -25.11 24.27 14.97
C LEU A 443 -24.46 23.17 14.13
N LEU A 444 -23.14 23.25 13.88
CA LEU A 444 -22.45 22.25 13.09
C LEU A 444 -22.42 20.89 13.79
N MET A 445 -22.20 20.84 15.11
CA MET A 445 -22.29 19.58 15.87
C MET A 445 -23.66 18.90 15.71
N ARG A 446 -24.77 19.65 15.85
CA ARG A 446 -26.11 19.13 15.63
C ARG A 446 -26.30 18.62 14.20
N GLN A 447 -25.79 19.37 13.23
CA GLN A 447 -25.89 18.99 11.83
C GLN A 447 -25.14 17.68 11.54
N LEU A 448 -23.94 17.50 12.10
CA LEU A 448 -23.17 16.26 12.00
C LEU A 448 -23.88 15.09 12.68
N MET A 449 -24.52 15.32 13.83
CA MET A 449 -25.34 14.28 14.48
C MET A 449 -26.54 13.89 13.62
N VAL A 450 -27.24 14.85 13.00
CA VAL A 450 -28.36 14.55 12.08
C VAL A 450 -27.89 13.68 10.92
N ILE A 451 -26.75 14.02 10.31
CA ILE A 451 -26.16 13.24 9.20
C ILE A 451 -25.68 11.87 9.66
N GLY A 452 -25.10 11.79 10.86
CA GLY A 452 -24.69 10.53 11.48
C GLY A 452 -25.86 9.61 11.80
N CYS A 453 -27.05 10.16 12.06
CA CYS A 453 -28.20 9.41 12.53
C CYS A 453 -28.86 8.56 11.44
N GLU A 454 -28.75 8.97 10.18
CA GLU A 454 -29.25 8.22 9.03
C GLU A 454 -28.13 8.06 8.01
N PRO A 455 -27.18 7.12 8.25
CA PRO A 455 -26.08 6.88 7.33
C PRO A 455 -26.56 6.63 5.91
N GLY A 456 -25.95 7.34 4.95
CA GLY A 456 -26.25 7.20 3.54
C GLY A 456 -25.48 6.04 2.91
N LYS A 457 -24.86 6.31 1.76
CA LYS A 457 -24.07 5.34 0.99
C LYS A 457 -22.66 5.84 0.78
N VAL A 458 -21.71 4.91 0.80
CA VAL A 458 -20.29 5.18 0.49
C VAL A 458 -19.76 4.19 -0.54
N GLY A 459 -18.77 4.63 -1.31
CA GLY A 459 -17.99 3.74 -2.18
C GLY A 459 -17.15 2.74 -1.38
N ALA A 460 -16.77 1.64 -2.00
CA ALA A 460 -16.06 0.54 -1.33
C ALA A 460 -14.75 0.99 -0.67
N MET A 461 -14.05 1.96 -1.27
CA MET A 461 -12.83 2.56 -0.70
C MET A 461 -13.04 3.20 0.68
N SER A 462 -14.26 3.49 1.12
CA SER A 462 -14.51 3.99 2.49
C SER A 462 -14.91 2.88 3.47
N THR A 463 -14.70 1.60 3.12
CA THR A 463 -15.15 0.43 3.90
C THR A 463 -14.05 -0.62 4.00
N GLY A 464 -14.27 -1.65 4.83
CA GLY A 464 -13.43 -2.85 4.87
C GLY A 464 -13.38 -3.60 3.54
N ALA A 465 -14.31 -3.36 2.61
CA ALA A 465 -14.28 -3.92 1.26
C ALA A 465 -13.52 -3.04 0.25
N ALA A 466 -12.66 -2.12 0.68
CA ALA A 466 -11.84 -1.27 -0.18
C ALA A 466 -11.10 -2.02 -1.31
N PRO A 467 -10.60 -3.27 -1.13
CA PRO A 467 -10.00 -4.02 -2.23
C PRO A 467 -10.95 -4.43 -3.35
N LEU A 468 -12.24 -4.11 -3.28
CA LEU A 468 -13.14 -4.19 -4.44
C LEU A 468 -12.77 -3.17 -5.53
N ASP A 469 -12.08 -2.09 -5.16
CA ASP A 469 -11.51 -1.14 -6.10
C ASP A 469 -10.05 -1.53 -6.44
N PRO A 470 -9.73 -1.85 -7.70
CA PRO A 470 -8.37 -2.24 -8.11
C PRO A 470 -7.27 -1.24 -7.81
N ILE A 471 -7.59 0.05 -7.62
CA ILE A 471 -6.58 1.05 -7.25
C ILE A 471 -5.99 0.81 -5.85
N PHE A 472 -6.73 0.10 -4.98
CA PHE A 472 -6.30 -0.28 -3.63
C PHE A 472 -4.89 -0.89 -3.63
N TRP A 473 -4.62 -1.83 -4.53
CA TRP A 473 -3.34 -2.56 -4.53
C TRP A 473 -2.13 -1.67 -4.90
N ALA A 474 -2.31 -0.75 -5.85
CA ALA A 474 -1.23 0.14 -6.26
C ALA A 474 -0.93 1.20 -5.19
N LEU A 475 -1.95 1.59 -4.40
CA LEU A 475 -1.80 2.48 -3.26
C LEU A 475 -0.93 1.84 -2.15
N HIS A 476 -1.23 0.59 -1.78
CA HIS A 476 -0.62 -0.03 -0.59
C HIS A 476 0.85 -0.42 -0.76
N ALA A 477 1.26 -0.77 -1.99
CA ALA A 477 2.67 -1.04 -2.30
C ALA A 477 3.60 0.16 -1.99
N GLY A 478 3.07 1.39 -1.95
CA GLY A 478 3.83 2.57 -1.53
C GLY A 478 4.26 2.54 -0.06
N PHE A 479 3.45 1.96 0.83
CA PHE A 479 3.73 1.90 2.27
C PHE A 479 4.74 0.79 2.60
N ASP A 480 4.67 -0.35 1.92
CA ASP A 480 5.69 -1.40 2.00
C ASP A 480 7.07 -0.88 1.52
N LYS A 481 7.10 -0.12 0.42
CA LYS A 481 8.31 0.58 -0.03
C LYS A 481 8.86 1.53 1.05
N ALA A 482 7.98 2.22 1.79
CA ALA A 482 8.38 3.10 2.87
C ALA A 482 8.95 2.31 4.07
N GLN A 483 8.34 1.18 4.44
CA GLN A 483 8.86 0.31 5.52
C GLN A 483 10.24 -0.25 5.17
N HIS A 484 10.48 -0.62 3.91
CA HIS A 484 11.81 -1.05 3.46
C HIS A 484 12.89 0.02 3.65
N ILE A 485 12.55 1.32 3.60
CA ILE A 485 13.50 2.41 3.89
C ILE A 485 13.96 2.33 5.34
N LEU A 486 13.03 2.19 6.30
CA LEU A 486 13.37 2.08 7.73
C LEU A 486 14.32 0.91 7.99
N GLN A 487 14.07 -0.23 7.33
CA GLN A 487 14.82 -1.46 7.54
C GLN A 487 16.18 -1.48 6.83
N LEU A 488 16.33 -0.77 5.70
CA LEU A 488 17.55 -0.78 4.90
C LEU A 488 18.49 0.39 5.19
N SER A 489 17.95 1.59 5.42
CA SER A 489 18.75 2.80 5.66
C SER A 489 19.42 2.73 7.03
N PRO A 490 20.75 2.79 7.15
CA PRO A 490 21.44 2.88 8.43
C PRO A 490 21.01 4.11 9.24
N GLY A 491 20.59 5.20 8.56
CA GLY A 491 20.12 6.42 9.21
C GLY A 491 18.87 6.21 10.07
N TYR A 492 18.02 5.24 9.70
CA TYR A 492 16.79 4.89 10.42
C TYR A 492 16.94 3.55 11.16
N ARG A 493 17.43 2.51 10.49
CA ARG A 493 17.61 1.16 11.06
C ARG A 493 18.41 1.16 12.37
N ASP A 494 19.45 2.01 12.44
CA ASP A 494 20.36 2.03 13.59
C ASP A 494 19.93 3.06 14.66
N THR A 495 18.90 3.86 14.41
CA THR A 495 18.47 4.97 15.28
C THR A 495 17.05 4.81 15.82
N TYR A 496 16.15 4.17 15.06
CA TYR A 496 14.79 3.94 15.46
C TYR A 496 14.68 2.84 16.53
N ASP A 497 13.71 2.98 17.43
CA ASP A 497 13.22 1.89 18.25
C ASP A 497 12.27 0.98 17.45
N PHE A 498 12.68 -0.25 17.20
CA PHE A 498 11.89 -1.27 16.50
C PHE A 498 11.11 -2.18 17.46
N ALA A 499 11.01 -1.83 18.75
CA ALA A 499 10.18 -2.57 19.68
C ALA A 499 8.72 -2.64 19.21
N TRP A 500 8.15 -3.84 19.26
CA TRP A 500 6.75 -4.04 18.94
C TRP A 500 5.86 -3.53 20.08
N VAL A 501 4.83 -2.77 19.72
CA VAL A 501 3.78 -2.31 20.62
C VAL A 501 2.48 -2.97 20.19
N ASP A 502 1.96 -3.83 21.05
CA ASP A 502 0.67 -4.50 20.85
C ASP A 502 -0.45 -3.46 20.83
N SER A 503 -1.36 -3.60 19.85
CA SER A 503 -2.51 -2.71 19.76
C SER A 503 -3.65 -3.16 20.67
N GLU A 504 -4.17 -2.23 21.47
CA GLU A 504 -5.40 -2.42 22.25
C GLU A 504 -6.66 -2.23 21.39
N SER A 505 -6.56 -1.63 20.20
CA SER A 505 -7.70 -1.36 19.31
C SER A 505 -8.33 -2.63 18.72
N CYS A 506 -7.66 -3.77 18.87
CA CYS A 506 -8.02 -5.05 18.29
C CYS A 506 -8.32 -6.13 19.35
N ASP A 507 -8.57 -5.78 20.61
CA ASP A 507 -8.65 -6.76 21.71
C ASP A 507 -9.73 -7.85 21.54
N ASP A 508 -10.76 -7.59 20.73
CA ASP A 508 -11.84 -8.53 20.42
C ASP A 508 -11.58 -9.39 19.15
N MET A 509 -10.42 -9.25 18.49
CA MET A 509 -10.06 -9.97 17.26
C MET A 509 -8.55 -10.32 17.22
N SER A 510 -8.11 -11.13 16.24
CA SER A 510 -6.68 -11.48 16.11
C SER A 510 -5.94 -10.50 15.21
N GLY A 511 -4.63 -10.31 15.41
CA GLY A 511 -3.75 -9.57 14.49
C GLY A 511 -3.19 -8.28 15.09
N GLY A 512 -3.73 -7.82 16.22
CA GLY A 512 -3.26 -6.61 16.91
C GLY A 512 -1.93 -6.79 17.65
N LYS A 513 -1.56 -8.03 17.97
CA LYS A 513 -0.41 -8.37 18.82
C LYS A 513 0.69 -9.10 18.04
N LEU A 514 1.92 -9.06 18.55
CA LEU A 514 3.08 -9.65 17.86
C LEU A 514 2.92 -11.15 17.57
N ASP A 515 2.37 -11.89 18.54
CA ASP A 515 2.20 -13.34 18.49
C ASP A 515 0.79 -13.75 18.01
N ASP A 516 -0.06 -12.79 17.62
CA ASP A 516 -1.38 -13.08 17.07
C ASP A 516 -1.24 -13.70 15.67
N LEU A 517 -2.15 -14.63 15.36
CA LEU A 517 -2.22 -15.28 14.07
C LEU A 517 -2.94 -14.41 13.04
N TYR A 518 -2.56 -14.59 11.79
CA TYR A 518 -3.21 -14.04 10.61
C TYR A 518 -3.75 -15.13 9.69
N PRO A 519 -4.64 -14.80 8.76
CA PRO A 519 -5.27 -15.80 7.90
C PRO A 519 -4.38 -16.19 6.70
N TRP A 520 -3.06 -15.98 6.79
CA TRP A 520 -2.11 -16.29 5.74
C TRP A 520 -1.18 -17.41 6.14
N THR A 521 -0.77 -18.17 5.12
CA THR A 521 0.29 -19.17 5.18
C THR A 521 1.39 -18.78 4.21
N GLU A 522 2.62 -19.29 4.38
CA GLU A 522 3.68 -19.08 3.39
C GLU A 522 3.24 -19.48 1.97
N ARG A 523 2.45 -20.56 1.85
CA ARG A 523 1.90 -21.03 0.58
C ARG A 523 0.93 -20.05 -0.04
N MET A 524 0.08 -19.40 0.75
CA MET A 524 -0.83 -18.36 0.26
C MET A 524 -0.06 -17.15 -0.25
N LEU A 525 1.00 -16.75 0.44
CA LEU A 525 1.83 -15.60 0.07
C LEU A 525 2.85 -15.89 -1.04
N GLY A 526 2.95 -17.15 -1.49
CA GLY A 526 3.93 -17.56 -2.50
C GLY A 526 5.38 -17.54 -2.00
N LEU A 527 5.59 -17.68 -0.68
CA LEU A 527 6.90 -17.66 -0.02
C LEU A 527 7.46 -19.06 0.26
N GLY A 528 6.64 -20.11 0.12
CA GLY A 528 7.04 -21.49 0.41
C GLY A 528 5.87 -22.47 0.34
N ASP A 529 6.09 -23.70 0.81
CA ASP A 529 5.07 -24.75 0.91
C ASP A 529 4.37 -24.77 2.29
N GLY A 530 4.75 -23.89 3.22
CA GLY A 530 4.21 -23.82 4.57
C GLY A 530 2.69 -23.60 4.58
N THR A 531 1.99 -24.39 5.41
CA THR A 531 0.52 -24.40 5.52
C THR A 531 0.01 -23.91 6.87
N GLU A 532 0.90 -23.58 7.80
CA GLU A 532 0.52 -23.02 9.10
C GLU A 532 0.23 -21.53 8.95
N LEU A 533 -0.70 -21.04 9.77
CA LEU A 533 -1.00 -19.61 9.86
C LEU A 533 0.20 -18.85 10.42
N LEU A 534 0.45 -17.67 9.87
CA LEU A 534 1.58 -16.81 10.22
C LEU A 534 1.20 -15.84 11.33
N THR A 535 2.15 -15.50 12.20
CA THR A 535 2.03 -14.41 13.17
C THR A 535 2.55 -13.08 12.63
N ASN A 536 2.32 -11.97 13.34
CA ASN A 536 3.04 -10.72 13.06
C ASN A 536 4.56 -10.91 13.14
N ALA A 537 5.06 -11.68 14.10
CA ALA A 537 6.48 -11.99 14.22
C ALA A 537 7.03 -12.68 12.95
N ASP A 538 6.30 -13.69 12.45
CA ASP A 538 6.68 -14.39 11.22
C ASP A 538 6.66 -13.42 10.03
N LEU A 539 5.63 -12.56 9.92
CA LEU A 539 5.53 -11.58 8.84
C LEU A 539 6.66 -10.54 8.89
N VAL A 540 7.07 -10.07 10.07
CA VAL A 540 8.22 -9.15 10.20
C VAL A 540 9.49 -9.77 9.61
N GLU A 541 9.74 -11.05 9.87
CA GLU A 541 10.90 -11.76 9.31
C GLU A 541 10.75 -12.03 7.81
N LEU A 542 9.58 -12.50 7.39
CA LEU A 542 9.31 -12.89 6.01
C LEU A 542 9.30 -11.70 5.04
N LEU A 543 8.75 -10.57 5.47
CA LEU A 543 8.64 -9.35 4.66
C LEU A 543 9.90 -8.48 4.70
N HIS A 544 10.87 -8.78 5.56
CA HIS A 544 12.09 -7.99 5.65
C HIS A 544 12.83 -7.97 4.29
N PRO A 545 13.30 -6.81 3.80
CA PRO A 545 13.89 -6.69 2.46
C PRO A 545 15.21 -7.46 2.28
N SER A 546 15.91 -7.74 3.40
CA SER A 546 17.08 -8.63 3.39
C SER A 546 16.69 -10.11 3.31
N ASN A 547 15.42 -10.47 3.54
CA ASN A 547 14.93 -11.83 3.35
C ASN A 547 15.08 -12.19 1.86
N PRO A 548 15.90 -13.20 1.54
CA PRO A 548 16.11 -13.58 0.16
C PRO A 548 14.92 -14.36 -0.45
N GLN A 549 14.02 -14.92 0.36
CA GLN A 549 12.78 -15.54 -0.13
C GLN A 549 11.73 -14.51 -0.55
N LEU A 550 11.84 -13.26 -0.08
CA LEU A 550 10.96 -12.18 -0.53
C LEU A 550 11.16 -11.96 -2.04
N PRO A 551 10.15 -12.21 -2.89
CA PRO A 551 10.34 -12.39 -4.33
C PRO A 551 10.46 -11.08 -5.10
N TYR A 552 10.49 -9.92 -4.42
CA TYR A 552 10.55 -8.61 -5.05
C TYR A 552 11.54 -7.66 -4.37
N VAL A 553 11.88 -6.59 -5.09
CA VAL A 553 12.55 -5.38 -4.61
C VAL A 553 11.90 -4.16 -5.27
N TYR A 554 12.15 -2.97 -4.72
CA TYR A 554 11.76 -1.71 -5.36
C TYR A 554 12.88 -1.19 -6.27
N GLU A 555 12.53 -0.50 -7.36
CA GLU A 555 13.50 0.08 -8.29
C GLU A 555 14.42 1.12 -7.64
N GLY A 556 13.93 1.83 -6.61
CA GLY A 556 14.72 2.78 -5.85
C GLY A 556 13.90 3.44 -4.73
N PHE A 557 14.59 4.13 -3.82
CA PHE A 557 14.01 4.74 -2.62
C PHE A 557 14.10 6.28 -2.58
N ASN A 558 14.63 6.90 -3.64
CA ASN A 558 14.93 8.34 -3.71
C ASN A 558 13.89 9.14 -4.54
N LYS A 559 12.68 8.62 -4.70
CA LYS A 559 11.59 9.26 -5.46
C LYS A 559 10.28 9.14 -4.71
N TRP A 560 9.78 10.29 -4.25
CA TRP A 560 8.56 10.46 -3.46
C TRP A 560 7.95 11.84 -3.75
N GLY A 561 6.89 11.88 -4.56
CA GLY A 561 6.28 13.13 -4.99
C GLY A 561 7.30 14.11 -5.57
N THR A 562 7.26 15.35 -5.10
CA THR A 562 8.18 16.43 -5.50
C THR A 562 9.43 16.56 -4.62
N CYS A 563 9.60 15.70 -3.61
CA CYS A 563 10.72 15.73 -2.66
C CYS A 563 11.97 15.06 -3.26
N THR A 564 12.44 15.55 -4.40
CA THR A 564 13.53 14.92 -5.18
C THR A 564 14.91 15.01 -4.53
N ASP A 565 15.08 15.88 -3.54
CA ASP A 565 16.34 16.06 -2.81
C ASP A 565 16.45 15.16 -1.57
N TRP A 566 15.36 14.45 -1.22
CA TRP A 566 15.34 13.51 -0.12
C TRP A 566 15.73 12.11 -0.60
N ASP A 567 16.96 11.70 -0.28
CA ASP A 567 17.46 10.35 -0.49
C ASP A 567 17.67 9.67 0.87
N PRO A 568 16.69 8.91 1.36
CA PRO A 568 16.74 8.33 2.69
C PRO A 568 17.63 7.09 2.76
N CYS A 569 18.06 6.53 1.63
CA CYS A 569 18.97 5.41 1.58
C CYS A 569 19.91 5.50 0.38
N PRO A 570 20.88 6.43 0.40
CA PRO A 570 21.83 6.60 -0.70
C PRO A 570 22.65 5.32 -0.94
N GLU A 571 22.98 4.58 0.12
CA GLU A 571 23.64 3.28 0.03
C GLU A 571 22.77 2.17 -0.60
N CYS A 572 21.44 2.32 -0.65
CA CYS A 572 20.56 1.37 -1.32
C CYS A 572 20.57 1.53 -2.86
N GLY A 573 20.89 2.72 -3.38
CA GLY A 573 20.82 3.03 -4.80
C GLY A 573 22.03 2.58 -5.64
N ASP A 574 23.15 2.28 -4.99
CA ASP A 574 24.45 2.13 -5.68
C ASP A 574 24.73 0.72 -6.20
N GLY A 575 23.81 -0.23 -6.05
CA GLY A 575 24.09 -1.66 -6.33
C GLY A 575 25.22 -2.23 -5.47
N SER A 576 25.60 -1.53 -4.39
CA SER A 576 26.44 -2.09 -3.35
C SER A 576 25.58 -3.11 -2.59
N PRO A 577 26.03 -4.36 -2.43
CA PRO A 577 25.28 -5.32 -1.63
C PRO A 577 25.08 -4.73 -0.23
N ALA A 578 23.82 -4.69 0.22
CA ALA A 578 23.50 -4.47 1.61
C ALA A 578 24.43 -5.37 2.44
N ARG A 579 25.22 -4.75 3.32
CA ARG A 579 26.17 -5.48 4.17
C ARG A 579 25.46 -6.25 5.26
#